data_AF-A0A423H898-F1
#
_entry.id   AF-A0A423H898-F1
#
_cell.length_a   1.000
_cell.length_b   1.000
_cell.length_c   1.000
_cell.angle_alpha   90.00
_cell.angle_beta   90.00
_cell.angle_gamma   90.00
#
_symmetry.space_group_name_H-M   'P 1'
#
loop_
_entity.id
_entity.type
_entity.pdbx_description
1 polymer ?
#
loop_
_entity_poly.entity_id
_entity_poly.type
_entity_poly.pdbx_seq_one_letter_code
_entity_poly.pdbx_strand_id
1 'polypeptide(L)'
;MTEVIVQTIHRVSHELKRRRLEVLRVLDLTPRMRRITLGGAELAGFVSLGTDDHVKLFFPQTAAEHATLETLVLGAGKDHGPLPAMRDYTPRRYNLDTLELDIDFVLHGDGPAATWAAQATPGQFLHIGGPRGSMIVPDVFDSYLLIGDETALPAIARRLEGLAANRRALVVVEIENGAEQQVLESQAEVKVIWVLREAGQNHLLTTVQQLPMPSGDLYAWIATESKVSRQIRRVLLDEKGLSQDQVKAVGYWKLDESDED
;
A
#
# COMPACT_ATOMS: atom_id res chain seq x y z
N MET A 1 -24.40 -7.00 22.55
CA MET A 1 -24.75 -6.76 21.13
C MET A 1 -23.99 -7.80 20.34
N THR A 2 -24.68 -8.72 19.67
CA THR A 2 -24.04 -9.72 18.81
C THR A 2 -23.47 -8.98 17.60
N GLU A 3 -22.15 -8.90 17.51
CA GLU A 3 -21.48 -8.35 16.34
C GLU A 3 -21.89 -9.19 15.12
N VAL A 4 -22.55 -8.55 14.16
CA VAL A 4 -22.82 -9.17 12.86
C VAL A 4 -21.48 -9.23 12.16
N ILE A 5 -20.84 -10.40 12.16
CA ILE A 5 -19.64 -10.64 11.36
C ILE A 5 -20.06 -10.55 9.90
N VAL A 6 -19.77 -9.42 9.26
CA VAL A 6 -20.04 -9.24 7.84
C VAL A 6 -19.11 -10.18 7.08
N GLN A 7 -19.70 -11.24 6.52
CA GLN A 7 -18.99 -12.29 5.77
C GLN A 7 -18.60 -11.85 4.35
N THR A 8 -18.93 -10.60 3.97
CA THR A 8 -18.70 -10.07 2.62
C THR A 8 -17.77 -8.88 2.62
N ILE A 9 -17.07 -8.69 1.49
CA ILE A 9 -16.25 -7.51 1.25
C ILE A 9 -17.17 -6.28 1.24
N HIS A 10 -16.87 -5.27 2.06
CA HIS A 10 -17.73 -4.10 2.21
C HIS A 10 -16.95 -2.82 2.47
N ARG A 11 -17.54 -1.69 2.08
CA ARG A 11 -16.90 -0.38 2.15
C ARG A 11 -17.39 0.40 3.36
N VAL A 12 -16.45 1.01 4.08
CA VAL A 12 -16.72 1.99 5.13
C VAL A 12 -16.17 3.33 4.70
N SER A 13 -16.93 4.41 4.90
CA SER A 13 -16.47 5.78 4.65
C SER A 13 -15.97 6.40 5.95
N HIS A 14 -14.90 7.18 5.86
CA HIS A 14 -14.33 7.89 7.01
C HIS A 14 -14.44 9.39 6.81
N GLU A 15 -14.49 10.13 7.92
CA GLU A 15 -14.36 11.58 7.88
C GLU A 15 -12.95 11.96 7.37
N LEU A 16 -12.91 12.77 6.31
CA LEU A 16 -11.65 13.17 5.69
C LEU A 16 -10.98 14.27 6.54
N LYS A 17 -9.86 13.92 7.18
CA LYS A 17 -9.07 14.86 8.00
C LYS A 17 -7.68 15.07 7.41
N ARG A 18 -7.24 16.33 7.39
CA ARG A 18 -5.82 16.67 7.24
C ARG A 18 -5.15 16.51 8.60
N ARG A 19 -3.93 15.96 8.64
CA ARG A 19 -3.12 15.88 9.84
C ARG A 19 -1.71 16.37 9.56
N ARG A 20 -1.10 17.10 10.49
CA ARG A 20 0.31 17.48 10.50
C ARG A 20 1.02 16.60 11.51
N LEU A 21 1.86 15.70 11.03
CA LEU A 21 2.51 14.68 11.86
C LEU A 21 4.02 14.90 11.90
N GLU A 22 4.62 14.59 13.04
CA GLU A 22 6.06 14.68 13.26
C GLU A 22 6.71 13.33 12.92
N VAL A 23 7.85 13.36 12.23
CA VAL A 23 8.71 12.18 12.07
C VAL A 23 9.33 11.87 13.43
N LEU A 24 8.97 10.73 14.00
CA LEU A 24 9.54 10.26 15.26
C LEU A 24 10.78 9.40 15.02
N ARG A 25 10.72 8.53 14.00
CA ARG A 25 11.77 7.54 13.70
C ARG A 25 11.86 7.27 12.21
N VAL A 26 13.05 6.90 11.79
CA VAL A 26 13.37 6.48 10.42
C VAL A 26 14.16 5.17 10.51
N LEU A 27 13.75 4.17 9.74
CA LEU A 27 14.34 2.84 9.70
C LEU A 27 14.47 2.38 8.26
N ASP A 28 15.68 2.07 7.82
CA ASP A 28 15.92 1.39 6.55
C ASP A 28 15.59 -0.10 6.72
N LEU A 29 14.53 -0.57 6.06
CA LEU A 29 14.11 -1.99 6.07
C LEU A 29 14.96 -2.81 5.11
N THR A 30 15.22 -2.24 3.94
CA THR A 30 16.08 -2.75 2.87
C THR A 30 16.77 -1.54 2.21
N PRO A 31 17.76 -1.74 1.33
CA PRO A 31 18.45 -0.62 0.68
C PRO A 31 17.50 0.34 -0.08
N ARG A 32 16.37 -0.14 -0.60
CA ARG A 32 15.36 0.69 -1.28
C ARG A 32 14.01 0.79 -0.57
N MET A 33 13.87 0.34 0.68
CA MET A 33 12.65 0.52 1.47
C MET A 33 12.96 1.16 2.81
N ARG A 34 12.33 2.31 3.08
CA ARG A 34 12.46 3.04 4.34
C ARG A 34 11.13 3.18 5.03
N ARG A 35 11.06 2.73 6.28
CA ARG A 35 9.93 2.99 7.18
C ARG A 35 10.14 4.31 7.89
N ILE A 36 9.11 5.15 7.85
CA ILE A 36 9.03 6.40 8.62
C ILE A 36 7.89 6.26 9.61
N THR A 37 8.20 6.34 10.89
CA THR A 37 7.19 6.41 11.94
C THR A 37 6.85 7.87 12.20
N LEU A 38 5.57 8.18 12.02
CA LEU A 38 4.96 9.49 12.25
C LEU A 38 4.17 9.48 13.57
N GLY A 39 4.15 10.60 14.26
CA GLY A 39 3.40 10.78 15.50
C GLY A 39 2.76 12.15 15.62
N GLY A 40 2.09 12.39 16.74
CA GLY A 40 1.47 13.66 17.09
C GLY A 40 0.00 13.52 17.47
N ALA A 41 -0.50 14.46 18.27
CA ALA A 41 -1.86 14.41 18.82
C ALA A 41 -2.96 14.38 17.74
N GLU A 42 -2.68 14.89 16.54
CA GLU A 42 -3.63 14.87 15.42
C GLU A 42 -3.93 13.45 14.88
N LEU A 43 -3.16 12.42 15.26
CA LEU A 43 -3.50 11.03 15.00
C LEU A 43 -4.67 10.50 15.84
N ALA A 44 -5.08 11.21 16.90
CA ALA A 44 -6.26 10.84 17.68
C ALA A 44 -7.49 10.66 16.76
N GLY A 45 -8.13 9.50 16.84
CA GLY A 45 -9.27 9.15 15.97
C GLY A 45 -8.89 8.84 14.52
N PHE A 46 -7.62 8.61 14.19
CA PHE A 46 -7.23 7.98 12.94
C PHE A 46 -7.78 6.56 12.86
N VAL A 47 -8.31 6.20 11.70
CA VAL A 47 -8.90 4.88 11.45
C VAL A 47 -8.35 4.39 10.12
N SER A 48 -7.94 3.14 10.09
CA SER A 48 -7.64 2.42 8.86
C SER A 48 -8.02 0.96 9.06
N LEU A 49 -9.12 0.53 8.44
CA LEU A 49 -9.70 -0.81 8.64
C LEU A 49 -9.36 -1.76 7.48
N GLY A 50 -9.10 -1.23 6.29
CA GLY A 50 -8.73 -2.00 5.10
C GLY A 50 -7.23 -2.10 4.98
N THR A 51 -6.73 -3.25 4.53
CA THR A 51 -5.28 -3.48 4.39
C THR A 51 -4.68 -2.73 3.21
N ASP A 52 -5.50 -2.36 2.23
CA ASP A 52 -5.16 -1.55 1.06
C ASP A 52 -5.70 -0.11 1.16
N ASP A 53 -6.01 0.34 2.39
CA ASP A 53 -6.28 1.76 2.65
C ASP A 53 -5.09 2.62 2.22
N HIS A 54 -5.37 3.83 1.77
CA HIS A 54 -4.34 4.82 1.46
C HIS A 54 -4.64 6.17 2.10
N VAL A 55 -3.56 6.88 2.44
CA VAL A 55 -3.57 8.30 2.81
C VAL A 55 -2.88 9.10 1.71
N LYS A 56 -3.30 10.34 1.53
CA LYS A 56 -2.57 11.30 0.70
C LYS A 56 -1.48 11.96 1.52
N LEU A 57 -0.23 11.86 1.08
CA LEU A 57 0.89 12.61 1.61
C LEU A 57 1.12 13.86 0.76
N PHE A 58 1.45 14.97 1.41
CA PHE A 58 1.65 16.27 0.74
C PHE A 58 3.11 16.70 0.84
N PHE A 59 3.71 17.04 -0.31
CA PHE A 59 5.13 17.37 -0.43
C PHE A 59 5.31 18.81 -0.99
N PRO A 60 5.16 19.84 -0.14
CA PRO A 60 5.36 21.23 -0.55
C PRO A 60 6.84 21.52 -0.87
N GLN A 61 7.07 22.30 -1.92
CA GLN A 61 8.38 22.75 -2.38
C GLN A 61 8.54 24.27 -2.34
N THR A 62 7.43 25.01 -2.25
CA THR A 62 7.43 26.48 -2.20
C THR A 62 6.79 27.01 -0.91
N ALA A 63 7.19 28.22 -0.49
CA ALA A 63 6.59 28.89 0.66
C ALA A 63 5.07 29.07 0.52
N ALA A 64 4.57 29.28 -0.69
CA ALA A 64 3.14 29.41 -0.98
C ALA A 64 2.38 28.09 -0.80
N GLU A 65 2.97 26.96 -1.21
CA GLU A 65 2.39 25.63 -0.96
C GLU A 65 2.39 25.28 0.53
N HIS A 66 3.47 25.60 1.25
CA HIS A 66 3.54 25.46 2.70
C HIS A 66 2.43 26.25 3.39
N ALA A 67 2.25 27.53 3.04
CA ALA A 67 1.18 28.37 3.60
C ALA A 67 -0.22 27.83 3.29
N THR A 68 -0.43 27.30 2.07
CA THR A 68 -1.70 26.68 1.67
C THR A 68 -2.02 25.45 2.55
N LEU A 69 -1.03 24.59 2.83
CA LEU A 69 -1.24 23.37 3.62
C LEU A 69 -1.65 23.62 5.07
N GLU A 70 -1.12 24.66 5.71
CA GLU A 70 -1.45 24.98 7.11
C GLU A 70 -2.96 25.21 7.30
N THR A 71 -3.62 25.79 6.29
CA THR A 71 -5.05 26.15 6.32
C THR A 71 -5.95 25.24 5.48
N LEU A 72 -5.39 24.24 4.80
CA LEU A 72 -6.14 23.38 3.88
C LEU A 72 -7.18 22.54 4.64
N VAL A 73 -8.46 22.74 4.27
CA VAL A 73 -9.58 21.91 4.70
C VAL A 73 -9.96 20.96 3.56
N LEU A 74 -9.74 19.67 3.77
CA LEU A 74 -10.03 18.67 2.73
C LEU A 74 -11.54 18.52 2.50
N GLY A 75 -11.94 18.60 1.23
CA GLY A 75 -13.35 18.47 0.82
C GLY A 75 -14.14 19.79 0.77
N ALA A 76 -13.52 20.92 1.12
CA ALA A 76 -14.14 22.24 1.07
C ALA A 76 -13.76 23.01 -0.22
N GLY A 77 -14.57 22.90 -1.27
CA GLY A 77 -14.42 23.72 -2.49
C GLY A 77 -13.12 23.50 -3.28
N LYS A 78 -12.91 24.28 -4.35
CA LYS A 78 -11.71 24.17 -5.22
C LYS A 78 -10.78 25.39 -5.18
N ASP A 79 -11.11 26.43 -4.42
CA ASP A 79 -10.30 27.65 -4.30
C ASP A 79 -9.25 27.53 -3.20
N HIS A 80 -8.37 26.55 -3.37
CA HIS A 80 -7.14 26.50 -2.61
C HIS A 80 -6.06 27.20 -3.44
N GLY A 81 -5.10 27.86 -2.76
CA GLY A 81 -3.89 28.38 -3.43
C GLY A 81 -3.08 27.26 -4.09
N PRO A 82 -1.82 27.50 -4.47
CA PRO A 82 -0.99 26.46 -5.10
C PRO A 82 -0.90 25.23 -4.17
N LEU A 83 -1.36 24.08 -4.68
CA LEU A 83 -1.31 22.81 -3.96
C LEU A 83 0.00 22.08 -4.28
N PRO A 84 0.62 21.46 -3.27
CA PRO A 84 1.84 20.70 -3.46
C PRO A 84 1.60 19.41 -4.24
N ALA A 85 2.69 18.77 -4.66
CA ALA A 85 2.63 17.39 -5.11
C ALA A 85 2.04 16.48 -4.02
N MET A 86 1.15 15.57 -4.42
CA MET A 86 0.53 14.58 -3.54
C MET A 86 0.84 13.17 -4.01
N ARG A 87 1.03 12.23 -3.09
CA ARG A 87 1.16 10.80 -3.40
C ARG A 87 0.33 9.97 -2.44
N ASP A 88 -0.27 8.90 -2.95
CA ASP A 88 -1.01 7.94 -2.14
C ASP A 88 -0.02 6.93 -1.52
N TYR A 89 -0.14 6.71 -0.21
CA TYR A 89 0.68 5.76 0.54
C TYR A 89 -0.17 4.91 1.47
N THR A 90 0.25 3.66 1.66
CA THR A 90 -0.40 2.71 2.57
C THR A 90 -0.05 3.04 4.03
N PRO A 91 -1.03 3.23 4.93
CA PRO A 91 -0.81 3.16 6.37
C PRO A 91 -0.36 1.75 6.74
N ARG A 92 0.95 1.56 6.93
CA ARG A 92 1.54 0.23 7.15
C ARG A 92 1.16 -0.35 8.50
N ARG A 93 1.19 0.49 9.53
CA ARG A 93 0.78 0.16 10.91
C ARG A 93 0.26 1.42 11.56
N TYR A 94 -0.83 1.32 12.31
CA TYR A 94 -1.27 2.37 13.22
C TYR A 94 -1.44 1.79 14.61
N ASN A 95 -0.80 2.41 15.61
CA ASN A 95 -0.94 2.05 17.02
C ASN A 95 -1.69 3.18 17.74
N LEU A 96 -2.87 2.86 18.27
CA LEU A 96 -3.74 3.81 18.98
C LEU A 96 -3.16 4.24 20.33
N ASP A 97 -2.49 3.33 21.04
CA ASP A 97 -1.99 3.58 22.40
C ASP A 97 -0.79 4.54 22.37
N THR A 98 0.06 4.43 21.35
CA THR A 98 1.23 5.28 21.17
C THR A 98 0.99 6.45 20.22
N LEU A 99 -0.15 6.49 19.52
CA LEU A 99 -0.45 7.41 18.42
C LEU A 99 0.69 7.46 17.40
N GLU A 100 1.11 6.28 16.93
CA GLU A 100 2.16 6.13 15.95
C GLU A 100 1.63 5.52 14.66
N LEU A 101 2.02 6.11 13.53
CA LEU A 101 1.68 5.66 12.20
C LEU A 101 2.97 5.35 11.43
N ASP A 102 3.15 4.10 11.01
CA ASP A 102 4.24 3.71 10.11
C ASP A 102 3.80 3.87 8.66
N ILE A 103 4.68 4.44 7.84
CA ILE A 103 4.55 4.47 6.38
C ILE A 103 5.87 3.99 5.76
N ASP A 104 5.77 3.06 4.82
CA ASP A 104 6.90 2.49 4.11
C ASP A 104 7.06 3.17 2.75
N PHE A 105 8.27 3.66 2.48
CA PHE A 105 8.62 4.39 1.27
C PHE A 105 9.61 3.59 0.44
N VAL A 106 9.24 3.35 -0.83
CA VAL A 106 10.19 2.88 -1.82
C VAL A 106 11.09 4.05 -2.24
N LEU A 107 12.41 3.86 -2.15
CA LEU A 107 13.44 4.85 -2.46
C LEU A 107 13.95 4.68 -3.89
N HIS A 108 13.07 4.89 -4.88
CA HIS A 108 13.45 4.90 -6.29
C HIS A 108 12.93 6.15 -7.03
N GLY A 109 13.69 6.58 -8.05
CA GLY A 109 13.40 7.75 -8.87
C GLY A 109 13.51 9.08 -8.12
N ASP A 110 13.31 10.18 -8.86
CA ASP A 110 13.51 11.54 -8.36
C ASP A 110 12.19 12.26 -7.97
N GLY A 111 11.13 11.46 -7.74
CA GLY A 111 9.81 11.98 -7.38
C GLY A 111 9.79 12.64 -5.99
N PRO A 112 8.88 13.60 -5.74
CA PRO A 112 8.86 14.39 -4.50
C PRO A 112 8.77 13.54 -3.21
N ALA A 113 8.08 12.40 -3.26
CA ALA A 113 7.96 11.51 -2.11
C ALA A 113 9.25 10.73 -1.82
N ALA A 114 9.88 10.16 -2.85
CA ALA A 114 11.14 9.43 -2.71
C ALA A 114 12.27 10.38 -2.25
N THR A 115 12.36 11.57 -2.86
CA THR A 115 13.32 12.61 -2.48
C THR A 115 13.15 13.07 -1.04
N TRP A 116 11.89 13.26 -0.59
CA TRP A 116 11.61 13.61 0.81
C TRP A 116 11.98 12.47 1.76
N ALA A 117 11.56 11.24 1.46
CA ALA A 117 11.81 10.08 2.32
C ALA A 117 13.32 9.76 2.45
N ALA A 118 14.09 9.95 1.38
CA ALA A 118 15.54 9.78 1.39
C ALA A 118 16.26 10.73 2.37
N GLN A 119 15.64 11.88 2.67
CA GLN A 119 16.19 12.94 3.54
C GLN A 119 15.42 13.07 4.87
N ALA A 120 14.47 12.19 5.13
CA ALA A 120 13.62 12.25 6.31
C ALA A 120 14.46 12.11 7.58
N THR A 121 14.22 12.97 8.57
CA THR A 121 14.89 12.94 9.87
C THR A 121 13.89 13.21 11.00
N PRO A 122 14.12 12.65 12.21
CA PRO A 122 13.28 12.96 13.37
C PRO A 122 13.14 14.46 13.62
N GLY A 123 11.93 14.91 13.94
CA GLY A 123 11.57 16.32 14.14
C GLY A 123 11.07 17.04 12.87
N GLN A 124 11.23 16.45 11.68
CA GLN A 124 10.57 16.97 10.48
C GLN A 124 9.05 16.71 10.51
N PHE A 125 8.29 17.48 9.72
CA PHE A 125 6.84 17.33 9.66
C PHE A 125 6.38 16.87 8.27
N LEU A 126 5.34 16.05 8.27
CA LEU A 126 4.65 15.58 7.07
C LEU A 126 3.14 15.81 7.23
N HIS A 127 2.55 16.38 6.19
CA HIS A 127 1.11 16.54 6.11
C HIS A 127 0.50 15.31 5.44
N ILE A 128 -0.57 14.79 6.03
CA ILE A 128 -1.34 13.67 5.48
C ILE A 128 -2.83 14.00 5.39
N GLY A 129 -3.55 13.29 4.54
CA GLY A 129 -5.00 13.40 4.35
C GLY A 129 -5.67 12.04 4.24
N GLY A 130 -6.71 11.82 5.03
CA GLY A 130 -7.49 10.57 5.01
C GLY A 130 -7.13 9.57 6.12
N PRO A 131 -7.34 8.26 5.88
CA PRO A 131 -7.92 7.68 4.66
C PRO A 131 -9.36 8.13 4.45
N ARG A 132 -9.85 8.15 3.19
CA ARG A 132 -11.23 8.55 2.88
C ARG A 132 -12.26 7.44 3.17
N GLY A 133 -11.80 6.21 3.20
CA GLY A 133 -12.64 5.04 3.43
C GLY A 133 -11.79 3.79 3.39
N SER A 134 -12.39 2.68 3.83
CA SER A 134 -11.76 1.38 3.83
C SER A 134 -12.55 0.37 3.03
N MET A 135 -11.83 -0.50 2.33
CA MET A 135 -12.37 -1.74 1.77
C MET A 135 -12.04 -2.88 2.73
N ILE A 136 -13.02 -3.30 3.52
CA ILE A 136 -12.82 -4.37 4.50
C ILE A 136 -13.02 -5.69 3.77
N VAL A 137 -11.97 -6.50 3.74
CA VAL A 137 -12.01 -7.87 3.21
C VAL A 137 -11.92 -8.81 4.42
N PRO A 138 -12.99 -9.53 4.74
CA PRO A 138 -13.02 -10.40 5.92
C PRO A 138 -12.10 -11.62 5.75
N ASP A 139 -11.60 -12.14 6.87
CA ASP A 139 -10.79 -13.37 6.91
C ASP A 139 -11.67 -14.63 6.81
N VAL A 140 -12.25 -14.85 5.63
CA VAL A 140 -13.21 -15.93 5.36
C VAL A 140 -12.77 -16.87 4.25
N PHE A 141 -11.74 -16.51 3.48
CA PHE A 141 -11.25 -17.30 2.36
C PHE A 141 -10.30 -18.39 2.84
N ASP A 142 -10.25 -19.53 2.16
CA ASP A 142 -9.28 -20.59 2.47
C ASP A 142 -7.87 -20.19 2.03
N SER A 143 -7.78 -19.46 0.92
CA SER A 143 -6.54 -19.12 0.25
C SER A 143 -6.51 -17.66 -0.20
N TYR A 144 -5.33 -17.07 -0.13
CA TYR A 144 -5.05 -15.70 -0.57
C TYR A 144 -3.94 -15.72 -1.62
N LEU A 145 -4.17 -15.07 -2.76
CA LEU A 145 -3.14 -14.80 -3.77
C LEU A 145 -2.83 -13.31 -3.76
N LEU A 146 -1.65 -12.95 -3.28
CA LEU A 146 -1.23 -11.55 -3.12
C LEU A 146 -0.11 -11.26 -4.11
N ILE A 147 -0.38 -10.41 -5.09
CA ILE A 147 0.55 -10.11 -6.19
C ILE A 147 0.90 -8.63 -6.14
N GLY A 148 2.19 -8.29 -6.21
CA GLY A 148 2.58 -6.89 -6.27
C GLY A 148 4.01 -6.62 -6.69
N ASP A 149 4.40 -5.36 -6.60
CA ASP A 149 5.80 -4.91 -6.62
C ASP A 149 6.17 -4.32 -5.24
N GLU A 150 7.33 -3.65 -5.12
CA GLU A 150 7.76 -3.05 -3.86
C GLU A 150 6.73 -2.08 -3.28
N THR A 151 5.99 -1.36 -4.13
CA THR A 151 5.01 -0.37 -3.68
C THR A 151 3.81 -1.00 -2.97
N ALA A 152 3.55 -2.29 -3.23
CA ALA A 152 2.46 -3.06 -2.65
C ALA A 152 2.86 -3.88 -1.41
N LEU A 153 4.16 -4.09 -1.16
CA LEU A 153 4.65 -4.80 0.01
C LEU A 153 4.03 -4.33 1.34
N PRO A 154 3.82 -3.02 1.58
CA PRO A 154 3.22 -2.57 2.83
C PRO A 154 1.80 -3.10 3.05
N ALA A 155 0.97 -3.13 2.00
CA ALA A 155 -0.39 -3.63 2.04
C ALA A 155 -0.43 -5.17 2.13
N ILE A 156 0.48 -5.85 1.42
CA ILE A 156 0.66 -7.32 1.49
C ILE A 156 1.04 -7.74 2.91
N ALA A 157 2.07 -7.13 3.48
CA ALA A 157 2.53 -7.45 4.83
C ALA A 157 1.41 -7.22 5.87
N ARG A 158 0.68 -6.10 5.75
CA ARG A 158 -0.47 -5.82 6.62
C ARG A 158 -1.60 -6.84 6.48
N ARG A 159 -1.84 -7.36 5.26
CA ARG A 159 -2.80 -8.46 5.05
C ARG A 159 -2.34 -9.73 5.77
N LEU A 160 -1.09 -10.12 5.58
CA LEU A 160 -0.53 -11.35 6.13
C LEU A 160 -0.53 -11.38 7.66
N GLU A 161 -0.21 -10.25 8.31
CA GLU A 161 -0.21 -10.11 9.77
C GLU A 161 -1.60 -10.37 10.39
N GLY A 162 -2.68 -10.17 9.63
CA GLY A 162 -4.05 -10.36 10.08
C GLY A 162 -4.69 -11.70 9.72
N LEU A 163 -4.01 -12.58 9.00
CA LEU A 163 -4.56 -13.88 8.60
C LEU A 163 -4.48 -14.91 9.73
N ALA A 164 -5.54 -15.68 9.93
CA ALA A 164 -5.58 -16.79 10.87
C ALA A 164 -4.68 -17.98 10.44
N ALA A 165 -4.30 -18.81 11.41
CA ALA A 165 -3.35 -19.91 11.18
C ALA A 165 -3.85 -21.03 10.25
N ASN A 166 -5.16 -21.14 10.05
CA ASN A 166 -5.77 -22.12 9.14
C ASN A 166 -5.88 -21.59 7.69
N ARG A 167 -5.28 -20.44 7.37
CA ARG A 167 -5.27 -19.85 6.03
C ARG A 167 -3.98 -20.21 5.29
N ARG A 168 -4.03 -20.09 3.96
CA ARG A 168 -2.88 -20.20 3.07
C ARG A 168 -2.70 -18.92 2.28
N ALA A 169 -1.48 -18.43 2.14
CA ALA A 169 -1.15 -17.28 1.33
C ALA A 169 -0.03 -17.62 0.33
N LEU A 170 -0.31 -17.37 -0.94
CA LEU A 170 0.69 -17.37 -1.99
C LEU A 170 0.98 -15.93 -2.38
N VAL A 171 2.20 -15.50 -2.14
CA VAL A 171 2.66 -14.13 -2.35
C VAL A 171 3.62 -14.13 -3.54
N VAL A 172 3.37 -13.29 -4.54
CA VAL A 172 4.25 -13.12 -5.70
C VAL A 172 4.61 -11.64 -5.81
N VAL A 173 5.86 -11.30 -5.49
CA VAL A 173 6.28 -9.90 -5.44
C VAL A 173 7.48 -9.69 -6.35
N GLU A 174 7.36 -8.72 -7.25
CA GLU A 174 8.48 -8.22 -8.03
C GLU A 174 9.27 -7.19 -7.22
N ILE A 175 10.58 -7.40 -7.15
CA ILE A 175 11.52 -6.51 -6.49
C ILE A 175 12.72 -6.27 -7.38
N GLU A 176 13.46 -5.19 -7.14
CA GLU A 176 14.66 -4.88 -7.89
C GLU A 176 15.67 -6.04 -7.91
N ASN A 177 16.04 -6.51 -6.72
CA ASN A 177 17.12 -7.47 -6.52
C ASN A 177 16.95 -8.23 -5.19
N GLY A 178 17.82 -9.21 -4.94
CA GLY A 178 17.75 -10.05 -3.74
C GLY A 178 17.89 -9.31 -2.40
N ALA A 179 18.49 -8.12 -2.36
CA ALA A 179 18.64 -7.33 -1.13
C ALA A 179 17.35 -6.64 -0.69
N GLU A 180 16.33 -6.60 -1.56
CA GLU A 180 15.02 -6.02 -1.26
C GLU A 180 14.02 -7.04 -0.71
N GLN A 181 14.43 -8.30 -0.52
CA GLN A 181 13.58 -9.32 0.11
C GLN A 181 13.35 -8.98 1.59
N GLN A 182 12.11 -9.14 2.04
CA GLN A 182 11.71 -8.87 3.43
C GLN A 182 11.14 -10.12 4.09
N VAL A 183 11.26 -10.21 5.42
CA VAL A 183 10.50 -11.18 6.19
C VAL A 183 9.05 -10.71 6.27
N LEU A 184 8.12 -11.58 5.88
CA LEU A 184 6.69 -11.32 5.93
C LEU A 184 6.07 -12.15 7.06
N GLU A 185 5.64 -11.47 8.12
CA GLU A 185 5.06 -12.09 9.31
C GLU A 185 3.61 -12.52 9.07
N SER A 186 3.27 -13.74 9.51
CA SER A 186 1.89 -14.26 9.47
C SER A 186 1.74 -15.46 10.40
N GLN A 187 0.51 -15.71 10.85
CA GLN A 187 0.15 -17.00 11.46
C GLN A 187 -0.23 -18.04 10.40
N ALA A 188 -0.63 -17.60 9.20
CA ALA A 188 -1.02 -18.46 8.09
C ALA A 188 0.17 -19.22 7.49
N GLU A 189 -0.11 -20.25 6.69
CA GLU A 189 0.91 -20.87 5.84
C GLU A 189 1.23 -19.92 4.66
N VAL A 190 2.44 -19.35 4.66
CA VAL A 190 2.87 -18.39 3.63
C VAL A 190 3.94 -18.99 2.73
N LYS A 191 3.70 -18.93 1.42
CA LYS A 191 4.71 -19.16 0.39
C LYS A 191 4.96 -17.87 -0.37
N VAL A 192 6.23 -17.43 -0.43
CA VAL A 192 6.63 -16.22 -1.15
C VAL A 192 7.46 -16.60 -2.38
N ILE A 193 7.11 -16.00 -3.52
CA ILE A 193 7.85 -16.04 -4.77
C ILE A 193 8.36 -14.62 -5.04
N TRP A 194 9.66 -14.44 -4.87
CA TRP A 194 10.35 -13.19 -5.20
C TRP A 194 10.75 -13.20 -6.68
N VAL A 195 10.23 -12.26 -7.46
CA VAL A 195 10.59 -12.05 -8.87
C VAL A 195 11.62 -10.92 -8.91
N LEU A 196 12.84 -11.21 -9.38
CA LEU A 196 13.94 -10.24 -9.36
C LEU A 196 14.08 -9.56 -10.74
N ARG A 197 13.91 -8.24 -10.80
CA ARG A 197 14.05 -7.48 -12.06
C ARG A 197 15.46 -7.54 -12.64
N GLU A 198 16.49 -7.43 -11.80
CA GLU A 198 17.90 -7.45 -12.24
C GLU A 198 18.30 -8.72 -13.00
N ALA A 199 17.60 -9.84 -12.78
CA ALA A 199 17.89 -11.10 -13.43
C ALA A 199 17.50 -11.09 -14.93
N GLY A 200 16.68 -10.12 -15.37
CA GLY A 200 16.27 -9.94 -16.78
C GLY A 200 15.51 -11.11 -17.41
N GLN A 201 15.27 -12.20 -16.66
CA GLN A 201 14.71 -13.45 -17.14
C GLN A 201 13.28 -13.69 -16.64
N ASN A 202 12.92 -13.12 -15.48
CA ASN A 202 11.64 -13.33 -14.83
C ASN A 202 10.85 -12.02 -14.78
N HIS A 203 9.70 -11.99 -15.45
CA HIS A 203 8.73 -10.91 -15.34
C HIS A 203 7.58 -11.35 -14.45
N LEU A 204 7.04 -10.43 -13.65
CA LEU A 204 5.91 -10.71 -12.76
C LEU A 204 4.73 -11.34 -13.52
N LEU A 205 4.41 -10.81 -14.70
CA LEU A 205 3.34 -11.32 -15.55
C LEU A 205 3.55 -12.78 -15.95
N THR A 206 4.74 -13.13 -16.47
CA THR A 206 5.06 -14.50 -16.88
C THR A 206 5.05 -15.47 -15.71
N THR A 207 5.52 -15.01 -14.54
CA THR A 207 5.48 -15.80 -13.30
C THR A 207 4.03 -16.13 -12.91
N VAL A 208 3.12 -15.16 -12.99
CA VAL A 208 1.69 -15.38 -12.71
C VAL A 208 1.03 -16.30 -13.75
N GLN A 209 1.38 -16.18 -15.04
CA GLN A 209 0.88 -17.07 -16.09
C GLN A 209 1.23 -18.54 -15.84
N GLN A 210 2.41 -18.82 -15.30
CA GLN A 210 2.86 -20.18 -15.01
C GLN A 210 2.42 -20.69 -13.63
N LEU A 211 1.81 -19.84 -12.81
CA LEU A 211 1.47 -20.16 -11.44
C LEU A 211 0.38 -21.24 -11.35
N PRO A 212 0.54 -22.29 -10.54
CA PRO A 212 -0.56 -23.16 -10.16
C PRO A 212 -1.49 -22.40 -9.21
N MET A 213 -2.80 -22.44 -9.47
CA MET A 213 -3.75 -21.71 -8.63
C MET A 213 -3.91 -22.36 -7.25
N PRO A 214 -3.94 -21.58 -6.15
CA PRO A 214 -4.32 -22.09 -4.85
C PRO A 214 -5.72 -22.72 -4.87
N SER A 215 -5.90 -23.79 -4.10
CA SER A 215 -7.19 -24.47 -3.98
C SER A 215 -8.09 -23.84 -2.90
N GLY A 216 -9.38 -24.20 -2.93
CA GLY A 216 -10.38 -23.69 -1.99
C GLY A 216 -10.94 -22.32 -2.40
N ASP A 217 -11.68 -21.70 -1.49
CA ASP A 217 -12.23 -20.37 -1.72
C ASP A 217 -11.09 -19.35 -1.72
N LEU A 218 -10.84 -18.75 -2.90
CA LEU A 218 -9.69 -17.90 -3.17
C LEU A 218 -10.08 -16.42 -3.25
N TYR A 219 -9.28 -15.58 -2.58
CA TYR A 219 -9.23 -14.14 -2.81
C TYR A 219 -7.89 -13.74 -3.41
N ALA A 220 -7.92 -13.10 -4.59
CA ALA A 220 -6.75 -12.58 -5.27
C ALA A 220 -6.72 -11.05 -5.20
N TRP A 221 -5.58 -10.50 -4.79
CA TRP A 221 -5.33 -9.07 -4.71
C TRP A 221 -4.05 -8.72 -5.47
N ILE A 222 -4.13 -7.73 -6.35
CA ILE A 222 -3.05 -7.29 -7.23
C ILE A 222 -2.84 -5.79 -7.05
N ALA A 223 -1.59 -5.38 -6.77
CA ALA A 223 -1.20 -3.99 -6.84
C ALA A 223 0.22 -3.82 -7.37
N THR A 224 0.35 -3.16 -8.53
CA THR A 224 1.62 -2.93 -9.23
C THR A 224 1.54 -1.63 -10.04
N GLU A 225 2.44 -1.43 -10.99
CA GLU A 225 2.23 -0.54 -12.13
C GLU A 225 0.89 -0.82 -12.84
N SER A 226 0.19 0.23 -13.27
CA SER A 226 -1.17 0.21 -13.81
C SER A 226 -1.38 -0.70 -15.03
N LYS A 227 -0.50 -0.71 -16.03
CA LYS A 227 -0.58 -1.62 -17.19
C LYS A 227 -0.35 -3.05 -16.74
N VAL A 228 0.67 -3.31 -15.93
CA VAL A 228 0.99 -4.66 -15.40
C VAL A 228 -0.17 -5.24 -14.58
N SER A 229 -0.76 -4.45 -13.68
CA SER A 229 -1.92 -4.86 -12.87
C SER A 229 -3.12 -5.27 -13.71
N ARG A 230 -3.37 -4.56 -14.83
CA ARG A 230 -4.44 -4.91 -15.77
C ARG A 230 -4.14 -6.20 -16.52
N GLN A 231 -2.90 -6.41 -16.95
CA GLN A 231 -2.47 -7.63 -17.63
C GLN A 231 -2.59 -8.84 -16.70
N ILE A 232 -2.10 -8.74 -15.46
CA ILE A 232 -2.21 -9.81 -14.46
C ILE A 232 -3.67 -10.12 -14.15
N ARG A 233 -4.52 -9.10 -13.95
CA ARG A 233 -5.96 -9.30 -13.77
C ARG A 233 -6.57 -10.08 -14.92
N ARG A 234 -6.18 -9.75 -16.16
CA ARG A 234 -6.67 -10.46 -17.35
C ARG A 234 -6.27 -11.93 -17.35
N VAL A 235 -5.00 -12.24 -17.02
CA VAL A 235 -4.53 -13.63 -16.89
C VAL A 235 -5.38 -14.38 -15.85
N LEU A 236 -5.62 -13.80 -14.67
CA LEU A 236 -6.40 -14.48 -13.63
C LEU A 236 -7.85 -14.77 -14.05
N LEU A 237 -8.49 -13.88 -14.81
CA LEU A 237 -9.88 -14.07 -15.23
C LEU A 237 -9.99 -14.94 -16.49
N ASP A 238 -9.25 -14.60 -17.53
CA ASP A 238 -9.41 -15.17 -18.87
C ASP A 238 -8.71 -16.54 -18.98
N GLU A 239 -7.55 -16.71 -18.33
CA GLU A 239 -6.71 -17.91 -18.46
C GLU A 239 -6.82 -18.83 -17.24
N LYS A 240 -6.92 -18.26 -16.02
CA LYS A 240 -7.03 -19.04 -14.77
C LYS A 240 -8.46 -19.26 -14.30
N GLY A 241 -9.44 -18.62 -14.92
CA GLY A 241 -10.87 -18.87 -14.69
C GLY A 241 -11.40 -18.37 -13.35
N LEU A 242 -10.72 -17.43 -12.68
CA LEU A 242 -11.27 -16.79 -11.47
C LEU A 242 -12.47 -15.90 -11.84
N SER A 243 -13.41 -15.76 -10.92
CA SER A 243 -14.53 -14.83 -11.09
C SER A 243 -14.11 -13.39 -10.75
N GLN A 244 -14.90 -12.41 -11.20
CA GLN A 244 -14.61 -11.00 -10.92
C GLN A 244 -14.63 -10.66 -9.42
N ASP A 245 -15.48 -11.33 -8.65
CA ASP A 245 -15.63 -11.10 -7.20
C ASP A 245 -14.43 -11.66 -6.41
N GLN A 246 -13.68 -12.60 -6.99
CA GLN A 246 -12.46 -13.14 -6.41
C GLN A 246 -11.23 -12.26 -6.66
N VAL A 247 -11.27 -11.33 -7.62
CA VAL A 247 -10.07 -10.58 -8.07
C VAL A 247 -10.22 -9.08 -7.86
N LYS A 248 -9.40 -8.54 -6.95
CA LYS A 248 -9.17 -7.10 -6.80
C LYS A 248 -7.84 -6.72 -7.46
N ALA A 249 -7.86 -5.78 -8.41
CA ALA A 249 -6.65 -5.22 -8.99
C ALA A 249 -6.65 -3.69 -8.90
N VAL A 250 -5.49 -3.10 -8.57
CA VAL A 250 -5.30 -1.65 -8.42
C VAL A 250 -3.95 -1.26 -9.00
N GLY A 251 -3.90 -0.26 -9.87
CA GLY A 251 -2.62 0.33 -10.28
C GLY A 251 -2.15 1.33 -9.22
N TYR A 252 -1.02 1.05 -8.57
CA TYR A 252 -0.44 1.92 -7.54
C TYR A 252 0.35 3.07 -8.14
N TRP A 253 0.96 2.84 -9.30
CA TRP A 253 1.70 3.83 -10.06
C TRP A 253 1.50 3.62 -11.55
N LYS A 254 2.02 4.54 -12.36
CA LYS A 254 2.03 4.47 -13.82
C LYS A 254 3.45 4.83 -14.26
N LEU A 255 4.01 4.06 -15.17
CA LEU A 255 5.25 4.45 -15.85
C LEU A 255 4.96 5.64 -16.77
N ASP A 256 5.80 6.66 -16.74
CA ASP A 256 5.66 7.80 -17.64
C ASP A 256 5.96 7.34 -19.09
N GLU A 257 5.16 7.81 -20.05
CA GLU A 257 5.25 7.39 -21.45
C GLU A 257 6.58 7.80 -22.13
N SER A 258 7.40 8.63 -21.48
CA SER A 258 8.75 9.03 -21.93
C SER A 258 9.86 8.05 -21.55
N ASP A 259 9.59 7.08 -20.68
CA ASP A 259 10.59 6.09 -20.23
C ASP A 259 10.46 4.76 -20.99
N GLU A 260 9.60 4.72 -22.02
CA GLU A 260 9.53 3.66 -23.03
C GLU A 260 10.46 3.99 -24.21
N ASP A 261 11.77 4.11 -23.97
CA ASP A 261 12.82 4.16 -25.02
C ASP A 261 13.52 2.80 -25.18
#